data_AF-A0A7V2KMD8-F1
#
_entry.id   AF-A0A7V2KMD8-F1
#
_cell.length_a   1.000
_cell.length_b   1.000
_cell.length_c   1.000
_cell.angle_alpha   90.00
_cell.angle_beta   90.00
_cell.angle_gamma   90.00
#
_symmetry.space_group_name_H-M   'P 1'
#
loop_
_entity.id
_entity.type
_entity.pdbx_description
1 polymer ?
#
loop_
_entity_poly.entity_id
_entity_poly.type
_entity_poly.pdbx_seq_one_letter_code
_entity_poly.pdbx_strand_id
1 'polypeptide(L)'
;MTPGDVKQLTLVFYQGPPSEKGKPADEPEPSYVLIGLKLYETATYYVNPEGSGVDPEAVKAAIGASFEAWDEVTDFELFNDTVGTTDFRGREYDGQNAISWVLIVPPKIVALCTIWYEGELDPDNPARVLEFDICFNMWHEWGIDPDGEGTEYTIDAFDIQNVATHEAGHPVGLDDLEEEQNSEQTMYGSTTEGETKKISLHPDGDIIGAQELYGAPAE
;
A
#
# COMPACT_ATOMS: atom_id res chain seq x y z
N MET A 1 -7.82 -29.88 -6.76
CA MET A 1 -8.36 -28.61 -7.26
C MET A 1 -8.10 -28.58 -8.75
N THR A 2 -9.11 -28.30 -9.57
CA THR A 2 -8.84 -27.71 -10.89
C THR A 2 -8.05 -26.43 -10.64
N PRO A 3 -6.92 -26.18 -11.31
CA PRO A 3 -6.24 -24.90 -11.19
C PRO A 3 -7.25 -23.81 -11.57
N GLY A 4 -7.57 -22.90 -10.66
CA GLY A 4 -8.21 -21.66 -11.07
C GLY A 4 -7.26 -20.89 -11.97
N ASP A 5 -7.80 -20.18 -12.96
CA ASP A 5 -7.00 -19.29 -13.78
C ASP A 5 -6.51 -18.15 -12.89
N VAL A 6 -5.21 -18.09 -12.61
CA VAL A 6 -4.59 -16.99 -11.88
C VAL A 6 -4.82 -15.69 -12.66
N LYS A 7 -5.41 -14.70 -12.01
CA LYS A 7 -5.67 -13.36 -12.55
C LYS A 7 -4.65 -12.38 -11.97
N GLN A 8 -4.53 -11.22 -12.61
CA GLN A 8 -3.61 -10.16 -12.22
C GLN A 8 -4.35 -8.81 -12.18
N LEU A 9 -4.10 -8.04 -11.13
CA LEU A 9 -4.51 -6.65 -10.96
C LEU A 9 -3.25 -5.81 -10.73
N THR A 10 -3.16 -4.62 -11.33
CA THR A 10 -2.12 -3.64 -11.01
C THR A 10 -2.80 -2.32 -10.66
N LEU A 11 -2.52 -1.82 -9.45
CA LEU A 11 -2.91 -0.51 -8.98
C LEU A 11 -1.74 0.47 -9.15
N VAL A 12 -2.06 1.75 -9.28
CA VAL A 12 -1.08 2.77 -9.69
C VAL A 12 -1.20 3.99 -8.81
N PHE A 13 -0.21 4.18 -7.95
CA PHE A 13 -0.18 5.33 -7.08
C PHE A 13 0.51 6.52 -7.74
N TYR A 14 -0.18 7.66 -7.79
CA TYR A 14 0.25 8.82 -8.55
C TYR A 14 0.88 9.91 -7.68
N GLN A 15 1.77 10.67 -8.31
CA GLN A 15 2.14 11.99 -7.84
C GLN A 15 1.02 12.97 -8.21
N GLY A 16 0.43 13.65 -7.22
CA GLY A 16 -0.63 14.63 -7.41
C GLY A 16 -0.63 15.65 -6.28
N PRO A 17 -0.97 16.94 -6.52
CA PRO A 17 -0.94 17.97 -5.48
C PRO A 17 -1.87 17.59 -4.31
N PRO A 18 -1.60 18.07 -3.07
CA PRO A 18 -2.64 18.13 -2.05
C PRO A 18 -3.78 18.92 -2.68
N SER A 19 -4.93 18.29 -2.84
CA SER A 19 -5.95 18.76 -3.78
C SER A 19 -6.28 20.24 -3.58
N GLU A 20 -6.36 20.98 -4.69
CA GLU A 20 -7.21 22.17 -4.75
C GLU A 20 -8.44 21.79 -5.57
N LYS A 21 -9.55 21.52 -4.88
CA LYS A 21 -10.94 21.50 -5.35
C LYS A 21 -11.41 20.21 -6.03
N GLY A 22 -11.90 19.28 -5.21
CA GLY A 22 -12.97 18.37 -5.57
C GLY A 22 -14.29 19.13 -5.79
N LYS A 23 -15.08 18.67 -6.76
CA LYS A 23 -16.48 19.11 -6.90
C LYS A 23 -17.27 18.61 -5.67
N PRO A 24 -18.32 19.32 -5.23
CA PRO A 24 -19.23 18.75 -4.25
C PRO A 24 -19.87 17.48 -4.83
N ALA A 25 -19.71 16.34 -4.16
CA ALA A 25 -20.47 15.13 -4.44
C ALA A 25 -21.95 15.34 -4.03
N ASP A 26 -22.89 14.87 -4.84
CA ASP A 26 -24.34 14.95 -4.56
C ASP A 26 -24.80 13.90 -3.52
N GLU A 27 -23.97 12.88 -3.24
CA GLU A 27 -24.13 11.91 -2.16
C GLU A 27 -22.80 11.77 -1.39
N PRO A 28 -22.82 11.42 -0.08
CA PRO A 28 -21.58 11.16 0.65
C PRO A 28 -20.93 9.89 0.10
N GLU A 29 -19.82 10.06 -0.61
CA GLU A 29 -18.96 8.96 -1.07
C GLU A 29 -18.43 8.15 0.14
N PRO A 30 -18.21 6.82 -0.04
CA PRO A 30 -17.75 5.98 1.05
C PRO A 30 -16.33 6.40 1.48
N SER A 31 -16.04 6.27 2.77
CA SER A 31 -14.73 6.60 3.33
C SER A 31 -13.67 5.52 3.04
N TYR A 32 -14.07 4.36 2.50
CA TYR A 32 -13.20 3.30 2.01
C TYR A 32 -13.87 2.55 0.83
N VAL A 33 -13.08 1.86 0.00
CA VAL A 33 -13.59 1.03 -1.09
C VAL A 33 -12.91 -0.34 -1.03
N LEU A 34 -13.70 -1.42 -1.09
CA LEU A 34 -13.17 -2.80 -1.13
C LEU A 34 -12.99 -3.25 -2.58
N ILE A 35 -11.79 -3.73 -2.92
CA ILE A 35 -11.48 -4.29 -4.25
C ILE A 35 -12.29 -5.58 -4.50
N GLY A 36 -12.64 -6.31 -3.44
CA GLY A 36 -13.25 -7.63 -3.53
C GLY A 36 -12.22 -8.77 -3.64
N LEU A 37 -11.03 -8.55 -3.11
CA LEU A 37 -10.01 -9.56 -2.83
C LEU A 37 -9.55 -9.44 -1.38
N LYS A 38 -8.96 -10.50 -0.83
CA LYS A 38 -8.34 -10.47 0.49
C LYS A 38 -7.25 -11.53 0.67
N LEU A 39 -6.39 -11.33 1.67
CA LEU A 39 -5.48 -12.34 2.18
C LEU A 39 -6.27 -13.38 3.00
N TYR A 40 -6.00 -14.66 2.75
CA TYR A 40 -6.59 -15.75 3.55
C TYR A 40 -5.55 -16.43 4.46
N GLU A 41 -4.28 -16.09 4.28
CA GLU A 41 -3.12 -16.60 5.00
C GLU A 41 -2.14 -15.44 5.18
N THR A 42 -1.37 -15.46 6.27
CA THR A 42 -0.32 -14.48 6.53
C THR A 42 0.69 -14.45 5.39
N ALA A 43 0.89 -13.28 4.79
CA ALA A 43 1.83 -13.09 3.70
C ALA A 43 3.26 -12.89 4.21
N THR A 44 4.18 -13.71 3.70
CA THR A 44 5.62 -13.46 3.86
C THR A 44 6.10 -12.58 2.72
N TYR A 45 6.92 -11.58 3.01
CA TYR A 45 7.39 -10.61 2.03
C TYR A 45 8.89 -10.32 2.17
N TYR A 46 9.47 -9.82 1.08
CA TYR A 46 10.90 -9.62 0.95
C TYR A 46 11.19 -8.24 0.36
N VAL A 47 12.22 -7.58 0.88
CA VAL A 47 12.63 -6.27 0.40
C VAL A 47 13.93 -6.38 -0.38
N ASN A 48 13.97 -5.76 -1.56
CA ASN A 48 15.19 -5.38 -2.25
C ASN A 48 15.37 -3.85 -2.14
N PRO A 49 16.23 -3.36 -1.21
CA PRO A 49 16.40 -1.93 -0.98
C PRO A 49 17.29 -1.25 -2.02
N GLU A 50 17.90 -2.01 -2.95
CA GLU A 50 18.74 -1.43 -4.00
C GLU A 50 17.93 -0.42 -4.82
N GLY A 51 18.52 0.74 -5.10
CA GLY A 51 17.92 1.82 -5.88
C GLY A 51 17.02 2.78 -5.10
N SER A 52 16.76 2.54 -3.82
CA SER A 52 16.10 3.53 -2.94
C SER A 52 16.97 4.76 -2.68
N GLY A 53 18.29 4.58 -2.59
CA GLY A 53 19.22 5.64 -2.17
C GLY A 53 19.26 5.86 -0.64
N VAL A 54 18.52 5.05 0.12
CA VAL A 54 18.42 5.09 1.59
C VAL A 54 19.18 3.91 2.19
N ASP A 55 19.57 3.99 3.47
CA ASP A 55 20.21 2.89 4.19
C ASP A 55 19.34 1.61 4.14
N PRO A 56 19.86 0.45 3.69
CA PRO A 56 19.08 -0.77 3.53
C PRO A 56 18.33 -1.25 4.78
N GLU A 57 18.90 -1.09 5.98
CA GLU A 57 18.23 -1.51 7.20
C GLU A 57 17.14 -0.51 7.60
N ALA A 58 17.35 0.79 7.35
CA ALA A 58 16.30 1.78 7.51
C ALA A 58 15.12 1.55 6.55
N VAL A 59 15.39 1.18 5.28
CA VAL A 59 14.34 0.80 4.32
C VAL A 59 13.55 -0.39 4.83
N LYS A 60 14.22 -1.47 5.26
CA LYS A 60 13.53 -2.66 5.80
C LYS A 60 12.69 -2.32 7.03
N ALA A 61 13.18 -1.47 7.91
CA ALA A 61 12.43 -1.03 9.08
C ALA A 61 11.18 -0.22 8.70
N ALA A 62 11.29 0.71 7.74
CA ALA A 62 10.16 1.49 7.24
C ALA A 62 9.10 0.60 6.55
N ILE A 63 9.51 -0.31 5.65
CA ILE A 63 8.59 -1.25 5.02
C ILE A 63 7.95 -2.17 6.06
N GLY A 64 8.71 -2.65 7.04
CA GLY A 64 8.18 -3.41 8.17
C GLY A 64 7.06 -2.64 8.88
N ALA A 65 7.36 -1.42 9.35
CA ALA A 65 6.40 -0.59 10.06
C ALA A 65 5.13 -0.27 9.24
N SER A 66 5.24 -0.12 7.92
CA SER A 66 4.08 0.07 7.05
C SER A 66 3.15 -1.12 6.98
N PHE A 67 3.69 -2.34 7.04
CA PHE A 67 2.91 -3.57 6.99
C PHE A 67 2.28 -3.85 8.36
N GLU A 68 3.07 -3.69 9.42
CA GLU A 68 2.61 -3.82 10.81
C GLU A 68 1.45 -2.86 11.14
N ALA A 69 1.43 -1.65 10.55
CA ALA A 69 0.32 -0.71 10.75
C ALA A 69 -1.05 -1.33 10.39
N TRP A 70 -1.09 -2.25 9.42
CA TRP A 70 -2.31 -2.97 9.05
C TRP A 70 -2.60 -4.15 10.01
N ASP A 71 -1.57 -4.85 10.46
CA ASP A 71 -1.71 -5.93 11.45
C ASP A 71 -2.25 -5.39 12.78
N GLU A 72 -1.75 -4.23 13.25
CA GLU A 72 -2.17 -3.60 14.51
C GLU A 72 -3.67 -3.28 14.59
N VAL A 73 -4.35 -3.12 13.44
CA VAL A 73 -5.76 -2.73 13.38
C VAL A 73 -6.69 -3.87 13.00
N THR A 74 -6.19 -5.08 12.82
CA THR A 74 -6.99 -6.27 12.48
C THR A 74 -6.82 -7.42 13.49
N ASP A 75 -7.79 -8.32 13.59
CA ASP A 75 -7.70 -9.54 14.43
C ASP A 75 -6.99 -10.72 13.73
N PHE A 76 -6.49 -10.48 12.52
CA PHE A 76 -5.82 -11.45 11.67
C PHE A 76 -4.41 -10.96 11.36
N GLU A 77 -3.43 -11.84 11.53
CA GLU A 77 -2.06 -11.56 11.12
C GLU A 77 -1.95 -11.58 9.58
N LEU A 78 -2.04 -10.41 8.95
CA LEU A 78 -1.98 -10.19 7.51
C LEU A 78 -0.58 -10.43 6.97
N PHE A 79 0.44 -9.88 7.63
CA PHE A 79 1.82 -9.92 7.17
C PHE A 79 2.72 -10.55 8.23
N ASN A 80 3.90 -11.02 7.82
CA ASN A 80 4.85 -11.61 8.76
C ASN A 80 5.73 -10.54 9.40
N ASP A 81 5.82 -10.51 10.74
CA ASP A 81 6.75 -9.66 11.53
C ASP A 81 8.19 -9.58 10.97
N THR A 82 8.66 -10.66 10.33
CA THR A 82 10.02 -10.75 9.81
C THR A 82 10.10 -10.32 8.35
N VAL A 83 10.68 -9.14 8.13
CA VAL A 83 11.02 -8.65 6.79
C VAL A 83 12.19 -9.43 6.20
N GLY A 84 11.92 -10.22 5.16
CA GLY A 84 12.95 -10.93 4.39
C GLY A 84 13.75 -10.00 3.46
N THR A 85 14.84 -10.50 2.89
CA THR A 85 15.62 -9.81 1.84
C THR A 85 15.64 -10.62 0.57
N THR A 86 15.61 -9.96 -0.58
CA THR A 86 15.72 -10.59 -1.90
C THR A 86 16.58 -9.73 -2.83
N ASP A 87 17.15 -10.35 -3.86
CA ASP A 87 17.80 -9.65 -4.99
C ASP A 87 16.81 -9.43 -6.15
N PHE A 88 15.59 -9.98 -6.07
CA PHE A 88 14.56 -9.77 -7.08
C PHE A 88 14.13 -8.30 -7.15
N ARG A 89 13.73 -7.89 -8.35
CA ARG A 89 13.30 -6.52 -8.63
C ARG A 89 12.32 -6.54 -9.79
N GLY A 90 11.16 -5.92 -9.59
CA GLY A 90 10.11 -5.86 -10.60
C GLY A 90 8.82 -6.50 -10.10
N ARG A 91 8.08 -7.08 -11.05
CA ARG A 91 6.73 -7.61 -10.85
C ARG A 91 6.61 -8.89 -11.65
N GLU A 92 6.57 -10.04 -11.00
CA GLU A 92 6.48 -11.34 -11.65
C GLU A 92 5.83 -12.34 -10.69
N TYR A 93 4.91 -13.19 -11.18
CA TYR A 93 4.31 -14.25 -10.37
C TYR A 93 5.33 -15.37 -10.14
N ASP A 94 6.17 -15.23 -9.12
CA ASP A 94 7.36 -16.03 -8.86
C ASP A 94 7.35 -16.77 -7.51
N GLY A 95 6.29 -16.60 -6.73
CA GLY A 95 6.09 -17.19 -5.41
C GLY A 95 6.63 -16.35 -4.26
N GLN A 96 7.03 -15.10 -4.51
CA GLN A 96 7.51 -14.17 -3.49
C GLN A 96 6.73 -12.87 -3.54
N ASN A 97 6.34 -12.36 -2.37
CA ASN A 97 5.84 -10.99 -2.31
C ASN A 97 7.05 -10.05 -2.22
N ALA A 98 7.41 -9.36 -3.30
CA ALA A 98 8.62 -8.55 -3.35
C ALA A 98 8.34 -7.05 -3.36
N ILE A 99 9.09 -6.34 -2.53
CA ILE A 99 9.08 -4.88 -2.44
C ILE A 99 10.41 -4.39 -3.00
N SER A 100 10.37 -3.61 -4.08
CA SER A 100 11.58 -3.20 -4.81
C SER A 100 11.44 -1.83 -5.47
N TRP A 101 12.57 -1.27 -5.90
CA TRP A 101 12.62 -0.02 -6.66
C TRP A 101 12.86 -0.30 -8.14
N VAL A 102 12.11 0.29 -9.06
CA VAL A 102 12.30 0.12 -10.53
C VAL A 102 12.14 1.43 -11.28
N LEU A 103 12.61 1.51 -12.53
CA LEU A 103 12.32 2.66 -13.39
C LEU A 103 10.88 2.54 -13.91
N ILE A 104 10.00 3.44 -13.49
CA ILE A 104 8.60 3.47 -13.92
C ILE A 104 8.35 4.72 -14.76
N VAL A 105 7.71 4.54 -15.92
CA VAL A 105 7.38 5.62 -16.85
C VAL A 105 5.86 5.64 -17.06
N PRO A 106 5.20 6.81 -16.99
CA PRO A 106 5.77 8.15 -16.79
C PRO A 106 6.20 8.44 -15.33
N PRO A 107 7.10 9.42 -15.10
CA PRO A 107 7.56 9.79 -13.75
C PRO A 107 6.45 10.17 -12.77
N LYS A 108 5.28 10.60 -13.24
CA LYS A 108 4.13 10.88 -12.37
C LYS A 108 3.60 9.65 -11.61
N ILE A 109 4.07 8.44 -11.91
CA ILE A 109 3.76 7.23 -11.13
C ILE A 109 4.80 7.17 -10.00
N VAL A 110 4.33 7.10 -8.76
CA VAL A 110 5.17 7.02 -7.56
C VAL A 110 5.48 5.57 -7.25
N ALA A 111 4.46 4.72 -7.27
CA ALA A 111 4.59 3.29 -7.05
C ALA A 111 3.49 2.48 -7.78
N LEU A 112 3.65 1.17 -7.76
CA LEU A 112 2.73 0.19 -8.34
C LEU A 112 2.62 -1.01 -7.39
N CYS A 113 1.42 -1.39 -7.01
CA CYS A 113 1.13 -2.70 -6.42
C CYS A 113 0.53 -3.62 -7.49
N THR A 114 1.10 -4.80 -7.67
CA THR A 114 0.56 -5.84 -8.57
C THR A 114 0.21 -7.07 -7.78
N ILE A 115 -1.02 -7.53 -7.91
CA ILE A 115 -1.58 -8.63 -7.14
C ILE A 115 -1.98 -9.75 -8.10
N TRP A 116 -1.56 -10.97 -7.78
CA TRP A 116 -2.06 -12.19 -8.41
C TRP A 116 -3.08 -12.85 -7.49
N TYR A 117 -4.23 -13.24 -8.05
CA TYR A 117 -5.36 -13.73 -7.27
C TYR A 117 -6.16 -14.83 -7.98
N GLU A 118 -6.89 -15.62 -7.19
CA GLU A 118 -7.83 -16.65 -7.66
C GLU A 118 -9.27 -16.30 -7.22
N GLY A 119 -10.21 -16.34 -8.16
CA GLY A 119 -11.63 -16.02 -7.90
C GLY A 119 -12.13 -14.81 -8.69
N GLU A 120 -13.33 -14.34 -8.36
CA GLU A 120 -13.89 -13.09 -8.88
C GLU A 120 -13.76 -11.99 -7.84
N LEU A 121 -13.52 -10.76 -8.30
CA LEU A 121 -13.48 -9.60 -7.42
C LEU A 121 -14.92 -9.30 -6.95
N ASP A 122 -15.21 -9.65 -5.70
CA ASP A 122 -16.53 -9.53 -5.08
C ASP A 122 -16.35 -9.21 -3.59
N PRO A 123 -16.73 -8.00 -3.12
CA PRO A 123 -16.64 -7.66 -1.69
C PRO A 123 -17.40 -8.61 -0.75
N ASP A 124 -18.48 -9.24 -1.22
CA ASP A 124 -19.27 -10.18 -0.40
C ASP A 124 -18.61 -11.58 -0.35
N ASN A 125 -17.83 -11.94 -1.36
CA ASN A 125 -17.10 -13.22 -1.46
C ASN A 125 -15.68 -13.00 -2.03
N PRO A 126 -14.77 -12.42 -1.25
CA PRO A 126 -13.52 -11.89 -1.79
C PRO A 126 -12.65 -12.96 -2.44
N ALA A 127 -12.10 -12.63 -3.61
CA ALA A 127 -11.07 -13.43 -4.26
C ALA A 127 -9.87 -13.62 -3.34
N ARG A 128 -9.16 -14.74 -3.53
CA ARG A 128 -7.97 -15.07 -2.74
C ARG A 128 -6.74 -14.42 -3.36
N VAL A 129 -6.08 -13.55 -2.61
CA VAL A 129 -4.72 -13.10 -2.93
C VAL A 129 -3.76 -14.30 -2.85
N LEU A 130 -2.97 -14.48 -3.90
CA LEU A 130 -1.93 -15.51 -3.99
C LEU A 130 -0.55 -14.91 -3.79
N GLU A 131 -0.32 -13.72 -4.35
CA GLU A 131 0.97 -13.04 -4.36
C GLU A 131 0.78 -11.55 -4.67
N PHE A 132 1.71 -10.70 -4.24
CA PHE A 132 1.77 -9.30 -4.59
C PHE A 132 3.21 -8.77 -4.68
N ASP A 133 3.46 -7.89 -5.64
CA ASP A 133 4.71 -7.15 -5.77
C ASP A 133 4.47 -5.64 -5.71
N ILE A 134 5.29 -4.94 -4.93
CA ILE A 134 5.27 -3.48 -4.82
C ILE A 134 6.54 -2.91 -5.44
N CYS A 135 6.35 -1.99 -6.37
CA CYS A 135 7.42 -1.35 -7.13
C CYS A 135 7.40 0.17 -6.90
N PHE A 136 8.39 0.69 -6.20
CA PHE A 136 8.65 2.12 -6.06
C PHE A 136 9.38 2.68 -7.28
N ASN A 137 9.06 3.90 -7.71
CA ASN A 137 9.70 4.51 -8.88
C ASN A 137 11.07 5.13 -8.54
N MET A 138 12.14 4.61 -9.13
CA MET A 138 13.50 5.13 -9.01
C MET A 138 13.75 6.47 -9.71
N TRP A 139 12.79 6.98 -10.48
CA TRP A 139 12.90 8.35 -11.00
C TRP A 139 12.80 9.41 -9.91
N HIS A 140 12.27 9.04 -8.74
CA HIS A 140 12.09 9.92 -7.60
C HIS A 140 13.20 9.76 -6.57
N GLU A 141 13.41 10.83 -5.79
CA GLU A 141 14.21 10.76 -4.57
C GLU A 141 13.35 10.17 -3.44
N TRP A 142 13.95 9.28 -2.65
CA TRP A 142 13.28 8.60 -1.55
C TRP A 142 13.97 8.95 -0.23
N GLY A 143 13.17 9.06 0.83
CA GLY A 143 13.61 9.36 2.17
C GLY A 143 12.77 8.63 3.21
N ILE A 144 13.16 8.79 4.47
CA ILE A 144 12.36 8.40 5.62
C ILE A 144 12.29 9.63 6.51
N ASP A 145 11.08 10.04 6.88
CA ASP A 145 10.86 11.22 7.72
C ASP A 145 11.50 11.05 9.11
N PRO A 146 12.50 11.88 9.49
CA PRO A 146 13.21 11.70 10.75
C PRO A 146 12.40 12.03 12.01
N ASP A 147 11.32 12.80 11.90
CA ASP A 147 10.43 13.19 13.01
C ASP A 147 9.08 12.45 13.02
N GLY A 148 8.84 11.58 12.04
CA GLY A 148 7.64 10.76 11.92
C GLY A 148 6.43 11.55 11.43
N GLU A 149 5.23 10.97 11.57
CA GLU A 149 4.03 11.56 10.99
C GLU A 149 3.71 12.97 11.49
N GLY A 150 3.51 13.91 10.56
CA GLY A 150 3.23 15.30 10.92
C GLY A 150 2.89 16.21 9.75
N THR A 151 2.67 17.49 10.07
CA THR A 151 2.42 18.55 9.09
C THR A 151 3.65 19.41 8.81
N GLU A 152 4.73 19.22 9.58
CA GLU A 152 6.01 19.89 9.37
C GLU A 152 6.80 19.01 8.40
N TYR A 153 6.65 19.24 7.10
CA TYR A 153 7.35 18.46 6.08
C TYR A 153 8.86 18.65 6.21
N THR A 154 9.59 17.65 6.72
CA THR A 154 11.04 17.78 6.97
C THR A 154 11.92 17.10 5.92
N ILE A 155 11.33 16.40 4.95
CA ILE A 155 12.04 15.75 3.85
C ILE A 155 11.72 16.39 2.49
N ASP A 156 12.73 16.53 1.64
CA ASP A 156 12.61 16.93 0.23
C ASP A 156 12.68 15.65 -0.65
N ALA A 157 11.83 14.65 -0.35
CA ALA A 157 11.78 13.35 -1.02
C ALA A 157 10.39 12.69 -0.81
N PHE A 158 10.08 11.60 -1.52
CA PHE A 158 8.93 10.76 -1.15
C PHE A 158 9.29 9.92 0.08
N ASP A 159 8.40 9.91 1.07
CA ASP A 159 8.58 9.11 2.27
C ASP A 159 8.28 7.63 1.99
N ILE A 160 9.24 6.76 2.26
CA ILE A 160 9.10 5.32 2.01
C ILE A 160 7.96 4.74 2.83
N GLN A 161 7.81 5.12 4.09
CA GLN A 161 6.79 4.53 4.96
C GLN A 161 5.38 4.97 4.50
N ASN A 162 5.18 6.24 4.19
CA ASN A 162 3.94 6.79 3.66
C ASN A 162 3.46 6.02 2.41
N VAL A 163 4.34 5.89 1.41
CA VAL A 163 4.02 5.22 0.16
C VAL A 163 3.84 3.72 0.37
N ALA A 164 4.67 3.09 1.20
CA ALA A 164 4.56 1.66 1.49
C ALA A 164 3.28 1.32 2.25
N THR A 165 2.83 2.14 3.20
CA THR A 165 1.60 1.91 3.96
C THR A 165 0.39 1.95 3.02
N HIS A 166 0.36 2.90 2.07
CA HIS A 166 -0.65 2.95 1.01
C HIS A 166 -0.64 1.67 0.15
N GLU A 167 0.51 1.33 -0.44
CA GLU A 167 0.61 0.19 -1.36
C GLU A 167 0.33 -1.15 -0.68
N ALA A 168 0.62 -1.27 0.63
CA ALA A 168 0.28 -2.42 1.45
C ALA A 168 -1.23 -2.57 1.70
N GLY A 169 -2.01 -1.49 1.64
CA GLY A 169 -3.47 -1.56 1.76
C GLY A 169 -4.16 -2.28 0.59
N HIS A 170 -3.52 -2.30 -0.58
CA HIS A 170 -4.06 -3.01 -1.74
C HIS A 170 -4.14 -4.54 -1.57
N PRO A 171 -3.08 -5.27 -1.16
CA PRO A 171 -3.20 -6.69 -0.86
C PRO A 171 -4.07 -6.97 0.38
N VAL A 172 -4.21 -6.01 1.31
CA VAL A 172 -5.25 -6.08 2.37
C VAL A 172 -6.65 -6.11 1.75
N GLY A 173 -6.87 -5.40 0.64
CA GLY A 173 -8.11 -5.47 -0.15
C GLY A 173 -8.79 -4.12 -0.38
N LEU A 174 -8.09 -3.03 -0.10
CA LEU A 174 -8.60 -1.66 -0.23
C LEU A 174 -8.18 -1.03 -1.55
N ASP A 175 -9.12 -0.35 -2.21
CA ASP A 175 -8.90 0.38 -3.46
C ASP A 175 -8.53 1.84 -3.19
N ASP A 176 -8.02 2.51 -4.21
CA ASP A 176 -7.70 3.93 -4.18
C ASP A 176 -8.94 4.80 -3.92
N LEU A 177 -8.76 5.86 -3.13
CA LEU A 177 -9.73 6.94 -2.94
C LEU A 177 -9.32 8.15 -3.78
N GLU A 178 -10.24 8.70 -4.57
CA GLU A 178 -9.95 9.84 -5.46
C GLU A 178 -10.49 11.18 -4.93
N GLU A 179 -11.44 11.16 -4.00
CA GLU A 179 -12.14 12.35 -3.52
C GLU A 179 -11.31 13.18 -2.54
N GLU A 180 -11.28 14.50 -2.74
CA GLU A 180 -10.49 15.45 -1.93
C GLU A 180 -10.78 15.36 -0.42
N GLN A 181 -12.02 15.07 -0.03
CA GLN A 181 -12.39 14.88 1.37
C GLN A 181 -11.67 13.71 2.06
N ASN A 182 -11.16 12.76 1.27
CA ASN A 182 -10.37 11.61 1.72
C ASN A 182 -8.85 11.87 1.61
N SER A 183 -8.41 13.09 1.29
CA SER A 183 -6.99 13.39 1.03
C SER A 183 -6.03 13.13 2.20
N GLU A 184 -6.56 13.09 3.43
CA GLU A 184 -5.79 12.74 4.64
C GLU A 184 -5.78 11.24 4.94
N GLN A 185 -6.51 10.41 4.17
CA GLN A 185 -6.53 8.96 4.35
C GLN A 185 -5.35 8.30 3.64
N THR A 186 -4.86 7.19 4.21
CA THR A 186 -3.75 6.42 3.65
C THR A 186 -4.08 5.96 2.24
N MET A 187 -5.30 5.45 2.01
CA MET A 187 -5.72 4.96 0.69
C MET A 187 -6.07 6.07 -0.31
N TYR A 188 -5.79 7.34 -0.04
CA TYR A 188 -5.93 8.39 -1.06
C TYR A 188 -4.94 8.16 -2.20
N GLY A 189 -5.43 8.03 -3.44
CA GLY A 189 -4.68 7.56 -4.62
C GLY A 189 -3.62 8.54 -5.17
N SER A 190 -3.24 9.56 -4.40
CA SER A 190 -2.07 10.39 -4.73
C SER A 190 -1.31 10.91 -3.52
N THR A 191 -0.04 11.23 -3.73
CA THR A 191 0.86 11.85 -2.76
C THR A 191 1.77 12.90 -3.42
N THR A 192 2.38 13.76 -2.61
CA THR A 192 3.44 14.68 -3.06
C THR A 192 4.75 14.41 -2.35
N GLU A 193 5.84 14.77 -3.02
CA GLU A 193 7.15 14.88 -2.39
C GLU A 193 7.07 15.72 -1.11
N GLY A 194 7.69 15.22 -0.04
CA GLY A 194 7.66 15.80 1.30
C GLY A 194 6.45 15.44 2.14
N GLU A 195 5.42 14.78 1.61
CA GLU A 195 4.22 14.44 2.39
C GLU A 195 4.45 13.25 3.34
N THR A 196 4.15 13.47 4.63
CA THR A 196 4.39 12.47 5.69
C THR A 196 3.15 12.22 6.57
N LYS A 197 1.99 12.76 6.17
CA LYS A 197 0.71 12.70 6.91
C LYS A 197 -0.05 11.38 6.86
N LYS A 198 0.34 10.49 5.95
CA LYS A 198 -0.36 9.23 5.62
C LYS A 198 0.51 8.02 5.97
N ILE A 199 1.29 8.16 7.04
CA ILE A 199 2.12 7.07 7.55
C ILE A 199 1.25 6.13 8.39
N SER A 200 0.30 6.68 9.15
CA SER A 200 -0.71 5.94 9.90
C SER A 200 -2.02 5.79 9.13
N LEU A 201 -2.85 4.85 9.61
CA LEU A 201 -4.16 4.54 9.05
C LEU A 201 -5.23 5.48 9.57
N HIS A 202 -6.04 6.03 8.68
CA HIS A 202 -7.14 6.91 9.04
C HIS A 202 -8.29 6.10 9.68
N PRO A 203 -8.79 6.52 10.87
CA PRO A 203 -9.78 5.73 11.62
C PRO A 203 -11.15 5.65 10.93
N ASP A 204 -11.53 6.66 10.16
CA ASP A 204 -12.87 6.73 9.55
C ASP A 204 -12.98 5.97 8.23
N GLY A 205 -11.90 5.40 7.69
CA GLY A 205 -11.92 4.70 6.41
C GLY A 205 -10.93 3.54 6.34
N ASP A 206 -9.62 3.81 6.34
CA ASP A 206 -8.59 2.77 6.23
C ASP A 206 -8.77 1.64 7.26
N ILE A 207 -8.92 2.00 8.54
CA ILE A 207 -9.13 1.02 9.64
C ILE A 207 -10.45 0.27 9.46
N ILE A 208 -11.55 0.97 9.17
CA ILE A 208 -12.87 0.35 9.03
C ILE A 208 -12.89 -0.61 7.85
N GLY A 209 -12.30 -0.22 6.72
CA GLY A 209 -12.22 -1.06 5.53
C GLY A 209 -11.41 -2.33 5.76
N ALA A 210 -10.27 -2.25 6.46
CA ALA A 210 -9.53 -3.43 6.85
C ALA A 210 -10.34 -4.33 7.81
N GLN A 211 -10.96 -3.74 8.83
CA GLN A 211 -11.75 -4.49 9.81
C GLN A 211 -13.02 -5.14 9.23
N GLU A 212 -13.58 -4.61 8.15
CA GLU A 212 -14.68 -5.26 7.42
C GLU A 212 -14.26 -6.61 6.81
N LEU A 213 -13.00 -6.72 6.34
CA LEU A 213 -12.49 -7.94 5.70
C LEU A 213 -11.90 -8.96 6.68
N TYR A 214 -11.30 -8.46 7.77
CA TYR A 214 -10.51 -9.28 8.69
C TYR A 214 -11.17 -9.38 10.06
N GLY A 215 -11.67 -8.27 10.61
CA GLY A 215 -12.19 -8.16 11.96
C GLY A 215 -11.37 -7.15 12.78
N ALA A 216 -11.92 -6.66 13.89
CA ALA A 216 -11.23 -5.74 14.79
C ALA A 216 -10.51 -6.50 15.93
N PRO A 217 -9.29 -6.08 16.34
CA PRO A 217 -8.59 -6.68 17.46
C PRO A 217 -9.45 -6.72 18.73
N ALA A 218 -9.25 -7.73 19.57
CA ALA A 218 -9.91 -7.80 20.87
C ALA A 218 -9.36 -6.74 21.84
N GLU A 219 -10.26 -6.02 22.54
CA GLU A 219 -9.92 -5.07 23.62
C GLU A 219 -9.25 -5.72 24.85
#